data_AF-A0A0F9KBX4-F1
#
_entry.id   AF-A0A0F9KBX4-F1
#
_cell.length_a   1.000
_cell.length_b   1.000
_cell.length_c   1.000
_cell.angle_alpha   90.00
_cell.angle_beta   90.00
_cell.angle_gamma   90.00
#
_symmetry.space_group_name_H-M   'P 1'
#
loop_
_entity.id
_entity.type
_entity.pdbx_description
1 polymer ?
#
loop_
_entity_poly.entity_id
_entity_poly.type
_entity_poly.pdbx_seq_one_letter_code
_entity_poly.pdbx_strand_id
1 'polypeptide(L)'
;PLKSLSMTEIIEAVQKVWVVANYFHTIDVKKESEDQFHLLFRHRQNKRYSMYWMGYFTNLFTSEELPFKCEVEGQAFDETLSFIIKVGYEK
;
A
#
# COMPACT_ATOMS: atom_id res chain seq x y z
N PRO A 1 -13.27 -8.52 -11.76
CA PRO A 1 -12.02 -8.26 -12.51
C PRO A 1 -11.31 -7.05 -11.89
N LEU A 2 -9.98 -7.08 -11.69
CA LEU A 2 -9.22 -5.99 -11.01
C LEU A 2 -9.52 -4.57 -11.56
N LYS A 3 -9.96 -4.49 -12.82
CA LYS A 3 -10.42 -3.27 -13.51
C LYS A 3 -11.66 -2.59 -12.91
N SER A 4 -12.37 -3.21 -11.96
CA SER A 4 -13.59 -2.64 -11.36
C SER A 4 -13.43 -2.19 -9.91
N LEU A 5 -12.24 -2.38 -9.31
CA LEU A 5 -12.00 -1.99 -7.93
C LEU A 5 -11.54 -0.54 -7.85
N SER A 6 -12.12 0.20 -6.91
CA SER A 6 -11.63 1.51 -6.48
C SER A 6 -10.36 1.40 -5.65
N MET A 7 -9.55 2.46 -5.61
CA MET A 7 -8.35 2.48 -4.76
C MET A 7 -8.69 2.24 -3.28
N THR A 8 -9.82 2.77 -2.81
CA THR A 8 -10.30 2.55 -1.44
C THR A 8 -10.49 1.05 -1.16
N GLU A 9 -11.15 0.31 -2.06
CA GLU A 9 -11.36 -1.14 -1.88
C GLU A 9 -10.05 -1.92 -1.90
N ILE A 10 -9.09 -1.52 -2.74
CA ILE A 10 -7.76 -2.15 -2.78
C ILE A 10 -7.02 -1.91 -1.46
N ILE A 11 -6.99 -0.68 -0.95
CA ILE A 11 -6.31 -0.34 0.30
C ILE A 11 -6.97 -1.05 1.50
N GLU A 12 -8.30 -1.11 1.53
CA GLU A 12 -9.02 -1.85 2.58
C GLU A 12 -8.71 -3.36 2.54
N ALA A 13 -8.59 -3.94 1.35
CA ALA A 13 -8.19 -5.33 1.19
C ALA A 13 -6.75 -5.55 1.69
N VAL A 14 -5.83 -4.65 1.35
CA VAL A 14 -4.44 -4.67 1.83
C VAL A 14 -4.40 -4.61 3.37
N GLN A 15 -5.16 -3.68 3.96
CA GLN A 15 -5.22 -3.50 5.40
C GLN A 15 -5.69 -4.77 6.12
N LYS A 16 -6.72 -5.45 5.61
CA LYS A 16 -7.32 -6.61 6.26
C LYS A 16 -6.51 -7.88 6.03
N VAL A 17 -6.17 -8.20 4.78
CA VAL A 17 -5.59 -9.50 4.40
C VAL A 17 -4.20 -9.69 5.02
N TRP A 18 -3.34 -8.68 4.98
CA TRP A 18 -1.97 -8.83 5.46
C TRP A 18 -1.83 -8.78 6.98
N VAL A 19 -2.78 -8.15 7.67
CA VAL A 19 -2.88 -8.22 9.13
C VAL A 19 -3.37 -9.61 9.56
N VAL A 20 -4.43 -10.11 8.93
CA VAL A 20 -4.97 -11.46 9.24
C VAL A 20 -3.95 -12.56 8.94
N ALA A 21 -3.17 -12.41 7.88
CA ALA A 21 -2.10 -13.35 7.53
C ALA A 21 -0.81 -13.20 8.40
N ASN A 22 -0.82 -12.33 9.42
CA ASN A 22 0.30 -12.10 10.34
C ASN A 22 1.60 -11.60 9.69
N TYR A 23 1.54 -10.97 8.52
CA TYR A 23 2.70 -10.29 7.92
C TYR A 23 2.98 -8.94 8.59
N PHE A 24 1.92 -8.24 9.00
CA PHE A 24 1.98 -7.01 9.80
C PHE A 24 1.07 -7.15 11.00
N HIS A 25 1.42 -6.53 12.12
CA HIS A 25 0.51 -6.49 13.27
C HIS A 25 -0.44 -5.30 13.21
N THR A 26 -0.06 -4.24 12.49
CA THR A 26 -0.94 -3.09 12.20
C THR A 26 -0.63 -2.51 10.83
N ILE A 27 -1.68 -2.08 10.13
CA ILE A 27 -1.59 -1.23 8.95
C ILE A 27 -2.54 -0.06 9.19
N ASP A 28 -2.00 1.13 9.44
CA ASP A 28 -2.79 2.34 9.58
C ASP A 28 -2.97 2.97 8.20
N VAL A 29 -4.19 3.43 7.91
CA VAL A 29 -4.53 4.10 6.66
C VAL A 29 -5.15 5.44 6.99
N LYS A 30 -4.59 6.51 6.44
CA LYS A 30 -5.16 7.86 6.51
C LYS A 30 -5.45 8.34 5.09
N LYS A 31 -6.72 8.66 4.82
CA LYS A 31 -7.13 9.31 3.57
C LYS A 31 -6.98 10.82 3.76
N GLU A 32 -6.00 11.42 3.08
CA GLU A 32 -5.71 12.86 3.18
C GLU A 32 -6.63 13.68 2.25
N SER A 33 -7.02 13.12 1.11
CA SER A 33 -7.95 13.70 0.14
C SER A 33 -8.68 12.60 -0.64
N GLU A 34 -9.54 12.96 -1.61
CA GLU A 34 -10.22 11.97 -2.46
C GLU A 34 -9.24 11.01 -3.15
N ASP A 35 -8.09 11.53 -3.58
CA ASP A 35 -7.10 10.82 -4.39
C ASP A 35 -5.77 10.56 -3.66
N GLN A 36 -5.63 10.90 -2.36
CA GLN A 36 -4.38 10.72 -1.63
C GLN A 36 -4.55 9.90 -0.35
N PHE A 37 -3.69 8.90 -0.19
CA PHE A 37 -3.65 7.99 0.95
C PHE A 37 -2.26 7.91 1.55
N HIS A 38 -2.19 7.87 2.87
CA HIS A 38 -0.99 7.60 3.65
C HIS A 38 -1.17 6.26 4.36
N LEU A 39 -0.23 5.35 4.17
CA LEU A 39 -0.25 4.02 4.77
C LEU A 39 0.98 3.85 5.66
N LEU A 40 0.79 3.24 6.83
CA LEU A 40 1.86 2.94 7.78
C LEU A 40 1.75 1.49 8.25
N PHE A 41 2.69 0.67 7.82
CA PHE A 41 2.75 -0.75 8.12
C PHE A 41 3.75 -0.98 9.25
N ARG A 42 3.38 -1.78 10.26
CA ARG A 42 4.28 -2.16 11.35
C ARG A 42 4.35 -3.68 11.51
N HIS A 43 5.55 -4.18 11.67
CA HIS A 43 5.88 -5.59 11.88
C HIS A 43 6.92 -5.73 13.00
N ARG A 44 7.38 -6.94 13.29
CA ARG A 44 8.41 -7.23 14.33
C ARG A 44 9.64 -7.88 13.72
N GLN A 45 10.05 -7.36 12.57
CA GLN A 45 11.10 -7.91 11.72
C GLN A 45 12.04 -6.77 11.33
N ASN A 46 13.22 -7.08 10.84
CA ASN A 46 14.22 -6.06 10.50
C ASN A 46 13.92 -5.31 9.20
N LYS A 47 14.74 -4.28 8.93
CA LYS A 47 14.69 -3.46 7.71
C LYS A 47 14.65 -4.26 6.39
N ARG A 48 15.26 -5.45 6.31
CA ARG A 48 15.22 -6.27 5.09
C ARG A 48 13.79 -6.71 4.77
N TYR A 49 13.01 -7.01 5.81
CA TYR A 49 11.60 -7.31 5.69
C TYR A 49 10.80 -6.11 5.19
N SER A 50 11.05 -4.91 5.73
CA SER A 50 10.46 -3.65 5.27
C SER A 50 10.74 -3.40 3.79
N MET A 51 11.99 -3.56 3.37
CA MET A 51 12.39 -3.35 1.98
C MET A 51 11.74 -4.35 1.02
N TYR A 52 11.59 -5.61 1.43
CA TYR A 52 10.88 -6.62 0.63
C TYR A 52 9.43 -6.21 0.38
N TRP A 53 8.70 -5.90 1.45
CA TRP A 53 7.30 -5.51 1.34
C TRP A 53 7.11 -4.16 0.67
N MET A 54 8.05 -3.24 0.84
CA MET A 54 8.05 -1.99 0.10
C MET A 54 8.12 -2.27 -1.41
N GLY A 55 9.02 -3.15 -1.87
CA GLY A 55 9.07 -3.55 -3.28
C GLY A 55 7.77 -4.20 -3.76
N TYR A 56 7.21 -5.11 -2.95
CA TYR A 56 5.94 -5.78 -3.26
C TYR A 56 4.79 -4.78 -3.45
N PHE A 57 4.58 -3.88 -2.49
CA PHE A 57 3.47 -2.92 -2.53
C PHE A 57 3.68 -1.82 -3.55
N THR A 58 4.91 -1.37 -3.78
CA THR A 58 5.21 -0.47 -4.90
C THR A 58 4.73 -1.09 -6.21
N ASN A 59 5.09 -2.36 -6.49
CA ASN A 59 4.66 -3.05 -7.70
C ASN A 59 3.14 -3.27 -7.76
N LEU A 60 2.49 -3.53 -6.61
CA LEU A 60 1.04 -3.66 -6.55
C LEU A 60 0.35 -2.35 -6.96
N PHE A 61 0.76 -1.23 -6.37
CA PHE A 61 0.12 0.07 -6.56
C PHE A 61 0.49 0.74 -7.90
N THR A 62 1.57 0.33 -8.55
CA THR A 62 1.94 0.81 -9.90
C THR A 62 1.63 -0.18 -11.01
N SER A 63 0.95 -1.29 -10.70
CA SER A 63 0.63 -2.34 -11.67
C SER A 63 -0.16 -1.80 -12.88
N GLU A 64 0.21 -2.25 -14.07
CA GLU A 64 -0.50 -1.87 -15.29
C GLU A 64 -1.93 -2.42 -15.37
N GLU A 65 -2.26 -3.42 -14.54
CA GLU A 65 -3.58 -4.03 -14.49
C GLU A 65 -4.61 -3.19 -13.72
N LEU A 66 -4.15 -2.18 -12.96
CA LEU A 66 -5.03 -1.25 -12.26
C LEU A 66 -5.77 -0.34 -13.26
N PRO A 67 -7.05 -0.01 -12.98
CA PRO A 67 -7.85 0.86 -13.84
C PRO A 67 -7.47 2.34 -13.76
N PHE A 68 -6.49 2.69 -12.93
CA PHE A 68 -5.98 4.05 -12.72
C PHE A 68 -4.46 4.01 -12.60
N LYS A 69 -3.80 5.17 -12.76
CA LYS A 69 -2.37 5.32 -12.46
C LYS A 69 -2.19 5.76 -11.01
N CYS A 70 -1.06 5.42 -10.42
CA CYS A 70 -0.69 5.92 -9.10
C CYS A 70 0.75 6.42 -9.08
N GLU A 71 0.95 7.53 -8.38
CA GLU A 71 2.27 7.92 -7.90
C GLU A 71 2.45 7.37 -6.49
N VAL A 72 3.57 6.69 -6.26
CA VAL A 72 3.86 5.99 -5.01
C VAL A 72 5.21 6.45 -4.48
N GLU A 73 5.21 7.05 -3.30
CA GLU A 73 6.42 7.39 -2.55
C GLU A 73 6.49 6.48 -1.32
N GLY A 74 7.54 5.66 -1.25
CA GLY A 74 7.72 4.65 -0.19
C GLY A 74 8.99 4.90 0.63
N GLN A 75 8.91 4.64 1.93
CA GLN A 75 10.08 4.66 2.82
C GLN A 75 10.08 3.44 3.73
N ALA A 76 11.22 2.77 3.81
CA ALA A 76 11.43 1.61 4.67
C ALA A 76 12.37 1.96 5.85
N PHE A 77 11.86 1.74 7.05
CA PHE A 77 12.59 1.79 8.31
C PHE A 77 12.82 0.36 8.83
N ASP A 78 13.26 0.20 10.07
CA ASP A 78 13.57 -1.12 10.63
C ASP A 78 12.31 -1.99 10.74
N GLU A 79 11.45 -1.72 11.72
CA GLU A 79 10.22 -2.49 11.95
C GLU A 79 8.97 -1.87 11.30
N THR A 80 9.17 -0.97 10.34
CA THR A 80 8.11 -0.13 9.78
C THR A 80 8.39 0.23 8.34
N LEU A 81 7.34 0.32 7.53
CA LEU A 81 7.37 0.99 6.23
C LEU A 81 6.16 1.90 6.05
N SER A 82 6.33 2.95 5.27
CA SER A 82 5.30 3.93 4.99
C SER A 82 5.16 4.19 3.50
N PHE A 83 3.94 4.50 3.07
CA PHE A 83 3.64 4.90 1.71
C PHE A 83 2.77 6.15 1.66
N ILE A 84 3.05 7.00 0.69
CA ILE A 84 2.12 8.00 0.17
C ILE A 84 1.70 7.53 -1.22
N ILE A 85 0.40 7.39 -1.43
CA ILE A 85 -0.19 6.95 -2.69
C ILE A 85 -1.08 8.08 -3.20
N LYS A 86 -0.81 8.57 -4.41
CA LYS A 86 -1.67 9.55 -5.11
C LYS A 86 -2.27 8.89 -6.34
N VAL A 87 -3.58 8.92 -6.47
CA VAL A 87 -4.33 8.37 -7.61
C VAL A 87 -4.40 9.41 -8.72
N GLY A 88 -4.02 9.02 -9.94
CA GLY A 88 -4.17 9.81 -11.15
C GLY A 88 -5.11 9.11 -12.13
N TYR A 89 -6.01 9.86 -12.75
CA TYR A 89 -7.09 9.31 -13.60
C TYR A 89 -6.70 9.06 -15.08
N GLU A 90 -5.43 9.14 -15.46
CA GLU A 90 -5.05 8.83 -16.85
C GLU A 90 -4.85 7.34 -17.08
N LYS A 91 -5.90 6.64 -17.53
CA LYS A 91 -5.78 5.40 -18.30
C LYS A 91 -6.98 5.13 -19.19
#